data_AF-A0A3P8W192-F1
#
_entry.id   AF-A0A3P8W192-F1
#
_cell.length_a   1.000
_cell.length_b   1.000
_cell.length_c   1.000
_cell.angle_alpha   90.00
_cell.angle_beta   90.00
_cell.angle_gamma   90.00
#
_symmetry.space_group_name_H-M   'P 1'
#
loop_
_entity.id
_entity.type
_entity.pdbx_description
1 polymer ?
#
loop_
_entity_poly.entity_id
_entity_poly.type
_entity_poly.pdbx_seq_one_letter_code
_entity_poly.pdbx_strand_id
1 'polypeptide(L)'
;MRAVSANLFALLLLCALASVFYVWSPVETRLERHKRRILTPGRGSVLPALPADLSAKTFRALLAVPVAQRQHLGGRLEAPNLTDQTVSARSRHYHNKGDNTRSSRRGGTVKLGSPVEDGIFWGEWLEDLRPVGFTEEYARDWRERARTYRIVKLEPGCGRISNQLATFADGTKACVRYGINADQVQGESLTYYLATLLGITNLPPLVLSQLSGDSEQWAAVRSRISGLQWSDRAVVSLTEWVSNLTGVVTPAPLRPGNAGLRPAVHELQNKTRAELLELMQWSDLIVLDYLAANFDRLVSNLFSLQWDSRVMERDTNNLLKTPGGDLVFIDNEAGLVHGFRVLDMWEKYHNTVLSSVCVFRKRTTLRVAELHRRRDCGRRLLELYSDSEPLSVELGFLSDEHVAILQDRIDRLHKHILHCRAKYGQL
;
A
#
# COMPACT_ATOMS: atom_id res chain seq x y z
N MET A 1 46.79 -23.40 -32.74
CA MET A 1 45.31 -23.50 -32.84
C MET A 1 44.54 -22.77 -31.73
N ARG A 2 45.02 -22.67 -30.48
CA ARG A 2 44.28 -21.99 -29.38
C ARG A 2 44.24 -20.44 -29.45
N ALA A 3 45.23 -19.79 -30.05
CA ALA A 3 45.24 -18.32 -30.19
C ALA A 3 44.25 -17.80 -31.24
N VAL A 4 43.95 -18.62 -32.26
CA VAL A 4 43.02 -18.24 -33.35
C VAL A 4 41.57 -18.27 -32.86
N SER A 5 41.21 -19.15 -31.92
CA SER A 5 39.84 -19.21 -31.37
C SER A 5 39.54 -18.07 -30.39
N ALA A 6 40.53 -17.62 -29.61
CA ALA A 6 40.38 -16.49 -28.70
C ALA A 6 40.16 -15.18 -29.46
N ASN A 7 40.90 -14.96 -30.55
CA ASN A 7 40.74 -13.78 -31.40
C ASN A 7 39.40 -13.78 -32.15
N LEU A 8 38.92 -14.95 -32.57
CA LEU A 8 37.60 -15.07 -33.20
C LEU A 8 36.47 -14.75 -32.21
N PHE A 9 36.59 -15.20 -30.96
CA PHE A 9 35.60 -14.93 -29.92
C PHE A 9 35.57 -13.45 -29.51
N ALA A 10 36.75 -12.80 -29.42
CA ALA A 10 36.84 -11.37 -29.17
C ALA A 10 36.24 -10.54 -30.31
N LEU A 11 36.45 -10.95 -31.57
CA LEU A 11 35.86 -10.30 -32.74
C LEU A 11 34.33 -10.41 -32.75
N LEU A 12 33.78 -11.59 -32.41
CA LEU A 12 32.34 -11.80 -32.31
C LEU A 12 31.72 -10.97 -31.18
N LEU A 13 32.41 -10.84 -30.04
CA LEU A 13 31.97 -10.01 -28.92
C LEU A 13 31.96 -8.51 -29.31
N LEU A 14 32.99 -8.04 -30.00
CA LEU A 14 33.07 -6.66 -30.47
C LEU A 14 32.01 -6.35 -31.54
N CYS A 15 31.73 -7.29 -32.45
CA CYS A 15 30.64 -7.16 -33.42
C CYS A 15 29.25 -7.12 -32.75
N ALA A 16 29.04 -7.92 -31.71
CA ALA A 16 27.80 -7.90 -30.93
C ALA A 16 27.62 -6.56 -30.20
N LEU A 17 28.67 -6.05 -29.56
CA LEU A 17 28.65 -4.75 -28.88
C LEU A 17 28.44 -3.59 -29.87
N ALA A 18 29.13 -3.60 -31.02
CA ALA A 18 28.93 -2.59 -32.06
C ALA A 18 27.50 -2.60 -32.63
N SER A 19 26.88 -3.78 -32.74
CA SER A 19 25.48 -3.92 -33.17
C SER A 19 24.51 -3.34 -32.14
N VAL A 20 24.78 -3.53 -30.83
CA VAL A 20 23.99 -2.92 -29.76
C VAL A 20 24.10 -1.39 -29.79
N PHE A 21 25.31 -0.84 -29.96
CA PHE A 21 25.51 0.61 -30.07
C PHE A 21 24.89 1.21 -31.35
N TYR A 22 24.94 0.48 -32.47
CA TYR A 22 24.31 0.91 -33.73
C TYR A 22 22.78 0.91 -33.65
N VAL A 23 22.17 0.01 -32.88
CA VAL A 23 20.72 -0.04 -32.66
C VAL A 23 20.27 1.00 -31.61
N TRP A 24 21.11 1.35 -30.63
CA TRP A 24 20.79 2.35 -29.61
C TRP A 24 21.03 3.81 -30.03
N SER A 25 21.99 4.09 -30.91
CA SER A 25 22.28 5.46 -31.36
C SER A 25 21.09 6.18 -32.07
N PRO A 26 20.25 5.50 -32.88
CA PRO A 26 19.03 6.08 -33.44
C PRO A 26 17.91 6.34 -32.42
N VAL A 27 17.91 5.60 -31.30
CA VAL A 27 16.91 5.73 -30.22
C VAL A 27 17.21 6.96 -29.36
N GLU A 28 18.49 7.19 -29.06
CA GLU A 28 18.95 8.35 -28.30
C GLU A 28 18.78 9.66 -29.10
N THR A 29 19.06 9.63 -30.41
CA THR A 29 18.80 10.78 -31.30
C THR A 29 17.31 11.07 -31.54
N ARG A 30 16.40 10.11 -31.35
CA ARG A 30 14.94 10.33 -31.34
C ARG A 30 14.44 10.92 -30.02
N LEU A 31 15.03 10.54 -28.88
CA LEU A 31 14.73 11.12 -27.56
C LEU A 31 15.23 12.57 -27.43
N GLU A 32 16.43 12.87 -27.93
CA GLU A 32 16.96 14.24 -27.97
C GLU A 32 16.14 15.17 -28.89
N ARG A 33 15.58 14.65 -30.00
CA ARG A 33 14.71 15.41 -30.90
C ARG A 33 13.34 15.73 -30.29
N HIS A 34 12.83 14.91 -29.37
CA HIS A 34 11.61 15.22 -28.60
C HIS A 34 11.86 16.28 -27.51
N LYS A 35 13.06 16.30 -26.92
CA LYS A 35 13.45 17.31 -25.92
C LYS A 35 13.68 18.70 -26.52
N ARG A 36 14.20 18.80 -27.75
CA ARG A 36 14.47 20.09 -28.43
C ARG A 36 13.26 20.73 -29.12
N ARG A 37 12.09 20.09 -29.14
CA ARG A 37 10.87 20.67 -29.73
C ARG A 37 9.96 21.40 -28.72
N ILE A 38 10.34 21.42 -27.43
CA ILE A 38 9.54 22.03 -26.34
C ILE A 38 10.16 23.34 -25.82
N LEU A 39 11.33 23.77 -26.33
CA LEU A 39 12.00 24.99 -25.86
C LEU A 39 12.31 25.95 -27.02
N THR A 40 11.43 26.93 -27.23
CA THR A 40 11.76 28.24 -27.79
C THR A 40 11.23 29.35 -26.85
N PRO A 41 11.87 30.54 -26.83
CA PRO A 41 12.09 31.30 -25.59
C PRO A 41 11.17 32.52 -25.44
N GLY A 42 10.81 32.83 -24.18
CA GLY A 42 10.05 34.03 -23.82
C GLY A 42 10.21 34.43 -22.35
N ARG A 43 11.41 34.95 -22.02
CA ARG A 43 11.75 36.00 -21.03
C ARG A 43 10.94 36.08 -19.69
N GLY A 44 11.62 35.81 -18.57
CA GLY A 44 11.22 36.27 -17.24
C GLY A 44 11.86 35.49 -16.09
N SER A 45 12.83 36.08 -15.41
CA SER A 45 13.68 35.54 -14.35
C SER A 45 13.01 35.42 -12.97
N VAL A 46 13.10 34.26 -12.30
CA VAL A 46 13.17 34.11 -10.82
C VAL A 46 13.97 32.83 -10.48
N LEU A 47 14.76 32.89 -9.40
CA LEU A 47 15.75 31.94 -8.86
C LEU A 47 15.42 30.42 -8.94
N PRO A 48 16.44 29.54 -9.02
CA PRO A 48 16.25 28.09 -9.06
C PRO A 48 15.85 27.53 -7.68
N ALA A 49 14.65 26.96 -7.59
CA ALA A 49 14.32 26.01 -6.54
C ALA A 49 15.14 24.73 -6.73
N LEU A 50 15.65 24.16 -5.62
CA LEU A 50 16.38 22.89 -5.59
C LEU A 50 15.56 21.77 -6.26
N PRO A 51 16.18 20.85 -7.02
CA PRO A 51 15.45 19.79 -7.67
C PRO A 51 15.05 18.73 -6.64
N ALA A 52 13.77 18.73 -6.27
CA ALA A 52 13.13 17.55 -5.74
C ALA A 52 13.15 16.45 -6.82
N ASP A 53 13.69 15.30 -6.42
CA ASP A 53 13.12 14.00 -6.76
C ASP A 53 13.46 13.38 -8.13
N LEU A 54 14.76 13.22 -8.38
CA LEU A 54 15.28 12.26 -9.37
C LEU A 54 15.25 10.81 -8.86
N SER A 55 15.30 10.61 -7.54
CA SER A 55 15.30 9.29 -6.90
C SER A 55 13.94 8.59 -7.00
N ALA A 56 12.82 9.23 -6.64
CA ALA A 56 11.52 8.56 -6.72
C ALA A 56 11.06 8.31 -8.16
N LYS A 57 11.49 9.13 -9.12
CA LYS A 57 11.23 8.89 -10.56
C LYS A 57 11.94 7.64 -11.08
N THR A 58 13.16 7.38 -10.62
CA THR A 58 13.94 6.20 -11.01
C THR A 58 13.40 4.93 -10.36
N PHE A 59 12.99 5.03 -9.08
CA PHE A 59 12.34 3.93 -8.37
C PHE A 59 10.99 3.54 -8.98
N ARG A 60 10.12 4.51 -9.31
CA ARG A 60 8.82 4.25 -9.94
C ARG A 60 8.94 3.59 -11.32
N ALA A 61 10.04 3.78 -12.04
CA ALA A 61 10.30 3.09 -13.30
C ALA A 61 10.60 1.60 -13.11
N LEU A 62 11.20 1.20 -11.97
CA LEU A 62 11.47 -0.21 -11.63
C LEU A 62 10.20 -0.98 -11.22
N LEU A 63 9.15 -0.27 -10.80
CA LEU A 63 7.85 -0.85 -10.43
C LEU A 63 7.01 -1.26 -11.65
N ALA A 64 7.30 -0.68 -12.82
CA ALA A 64 6.60 -0.96 -14.07
C ALA A 64 7.31 -2.08 -14.84
N VAL A 65 7.31 -3.32 -14.31
CA VAL A 65 7.72 -4.49 -15.10
C VAL A 65 6.61 -4.79 -16.12
N PRO A 66 6.83 -4.61 -17.44
CA PRO A 66 5.75 -4.76 -18.41
C PRO A 66 5.39 -6.23 -18.64
N VAL A 67 4.10 -6.50 -18.84
CA VAL A 67 3.62 -7.70 -19.51
C VAL A 67 3.94 -7.54 -21.00
N ALA A 68 4.56 -8.55 -21.62
CA ALA A 68 4.79 -8.55 -23.06
C ALA A 68 3.44 -8.57 -23.81
N GLN A 69 3.04 -7.47 -24.44
CA GLN A 69 1.78 -7.39 -25.20
C GLN A 69 1.98 -6.80 -26.59
N ARG A 70 1.46 -7.54 -27.59
CA ARG A 70 1.50 -7.27 -29.03
C ARG A 70 0.74 -6.00 -29.40
N GLN A 71 1.33 -5.24 -30.30
CA GLN A 71 0.83 -3.98 -30.85
C GLN A 71 -0.33 -4.21 -31.84
N HIS A 72 -1.35 -3.35 -31.78
CA HIS A 72 -2.09 -2.93 -32.97
C HIS A 72 -2.34 -1.42 -32.94
N LEU A 73 -2.06 -0.80 -34.08
CA LEU A 73 -2.03 0.64 -34.36
C LEU A 73 -3.43 1.21 -34.72
N GLY A 74 -3.57 2.52 -34.51
CA GLY A 74 -4.52 3.42 -35.20
C GLY A 74 -5.66 3.91 -34.28
N GLY A 75 -6.03 5.18 -34.19
CA GLY A 75 -5.72 6.37 -34.98
C GLY A 75 -6.22 7.62 -34.24
N ARG A 76 -5.77 8.78 -34.73
CA ARG A 76 -5.87 10.13 -34.18
C ARG A 76 -7.14 10.85 -34.67
N LEU A 77 -7.74 11.73 -33.85
CA LEU A 77 -8.43 13.01 -34.17
C LEU A 77 -9.19 13.47 -32.90
N GLU A 78 -8.70 14.48 -32.17
CA GLU A 78 -9.07 15.91 -32.21
C GLU A 78 -10.47 16.23 -31.63
N ALA A 79 -10.45 16.93 -30.49
CA ALA A 79 -11.60 17.47 -29.76
C ALA A 79 -11.60 19.00 -29.83
N PRO A 80 -12.74 19.65 -29.51
CA PRO A 80 -12.69 20.97 -28.90
C PRO A 80 -13.49 21.08 -27.59
N ASN A 81 -12.79 21.66 -26.62
CA ASN A 81 -13.16 22.48 -25.45
C ASN A 81 -14.64 22.88 -25.25
N LEU A 82 -15.10 22.89 -23.99
CA LEU A 82 -15.66 24.10 -23.35
C LEU A 82 -15.79 23.97 -21.81
N THR A 83 -15.05 24.87 -21.14
CA THR A 83 -15.30 25.70 -19.94
C THR A 83 -16.10 25.22 -18.71
N ASP A 84 -15.41 25.40 -17.58
CA ASP A 84 -15.83 25.36 -16.18
C ASP A 84 -17.04 26.21 -15.80
N GLN A 85 -17.84 25.72 -14.84
CA GLN A 85 -18.40 26.54 -13.76
C GLN A 85 -18.43 25.76 -12.45
N THR A 86 -17.74 26.32 -11.45
CA THR A 86 -17.53 25.82 -10.09
C THR A 86 -18.73 26.14 -9.19
N VAL A 87 -19.24 25.14 -8.48
CA VAL A 87 -20.11 25.33 -7.30
C VAL A 87 -19.52 24.55 -6.13
N SER A 88 -19.21 25.31 -5.08
CA SER A 88 -18.66 24.86 -3.79
C SER A 88 -19.63 23.91 -3.07
N ALA A 89 -19.13 22.73 -2.66
CA ALA A 89 -19.87 21.76 -1.87
C ALA A 89 -19.11 21.41 -0.57
N ARG A 90 -19.77 21.72 0.55
CA ARG A 90 -19.40 21.47 1.95
C ARG A 90 -18.93 20.02 2.19
N SER A 91 -17.70 19.88 2.69
CA SER A 91 -17.16 18.66 3.29
C SER A 91 -17.83 18.41 4.66
N ARG A 92 -18.44 17.24 4.85
CA ARG A 92 -18.99 16.81 6.15
C ARG A 92 -17.91 16.10 6.96
N HIS A 93 -17.72 16.60 8.18
CA HIS A 93 -16.84 16.04 9.20
C HIS A 93 -17.17 14.58 9.52
N TYR A 94 -16.12 13.79 9.74
CA TYR A 94 -16.14 12.51 10.44
C TYR A 94 -17.06 12.62 11.68
N HIS A 95 -18.24 12.00 11.60
CA HIS A 95 -19.19 12.00 12.71
C HIS A 95 -18.76 10.93 13.71
N ASN A 96 -18.18 11.41 14.80
CA ASN A 96 -18.02 10.72 16.06
C ASN A 96 -19.42 10.46 16.64
N LYS A 97 -20.05 9.31 16.36
CA LYS A 97 -21.36 8.95 16.93
C LYS A 97 -21.44 7.45 17.28
N GLY A 98 -21.51 7.20 18.60
CA GLY A 98 -21.66 5.89 19.27
C GLY A 98 -20.48 5.64 20.21
N ASP A 99 -20.51 5.79 21.53
CA ASP A 99 -21.60 5.72 22.52
C ASP A 99 -21.42 6.78 23.62
N ASN A 100 -22.46 7.58 23.87
CA ASN A 100 -22.48 8.54 24.98
C ASN A 100 -23.07 7.94 26.29
N THR A 101 -23.10 6.61 26.39
CA THR A 101 -23.69 5.88 27.53
C THR A 101 -22.65 5.17 28.42
N ARG A 102 -21.35 5.39 28.17
CA ARG A 102 -20.24 4.90 29.02
C ARG A 102 -19.40 6.01 29.66
N SER A 103 -19.73 7.28 29.43
CA SER A 103 -18.98 8.44 29.93
C SER A 103 -19.17 8.73 31.43
N SER A 104 -20.08 8.04 32.12
CA SER A 104 -20.35 8.24 33.56
C SER A 104 -19.64 7.26 34.50
N ARG A 105 -18.69 6.43 34.01
CA ARG A 105 -17.93 5.48 34.86
C ARG A 105 -16.40 5.57 34.79
N ARG A 106 -15.83 6.64 34.24
CA ARG A 106 -14.36 6.83 34.17
C ARG A 106 -13.89 8.00 35.04
N GLY A 107 -14.13 7.87 36.34
CA GLY A 107 -13.59 8.74 37.39
C GLY A 107 -12.72 7.97 38.38
N GLY A 108 -12.03 6.91 37.93
CA GLY A 108 -11.04 6.18 38.71
C GLY A 108 -9.67 6.33 38.05
N THR A 109 -8.67 6.76 38.82
CA THR A 109 -7.25 6.70 38.43
C THR A 109 -6.90 5.25 38.06
N VAL A 110 -6.91 4.92 36.77
CA VAL A 110 -6.32 3.69 36.27
C VAL A 110 -4.82 3.82 36.53
N LYS A 111 -4.28 3.05 37.48
CA LYS A 111 -2.83 2.83 37.54
C LYS A 111 -2.44 2.28 36.17
N LEU A 112 -1.74 3.09 35.37
CA LEU A 112 -1.24 2.64 34.08
C LEU A 112 -0.32 1.45 34.33
N GLY A 113 -0.65 0.31 33.74
CA GLY A 113 0.16 -0.90 33.80
C GLY A 113 1.47 -0.72 33.02
N SER A 114 2.32 -1.75 33.04
CA SER A 114 3.49 -1.79 32.16
C SER A 114 3.05 -1.62 30.69
N PRO A 115 3.76 -0.84 29.86
CA PRO A 115 3.49 -0.78 28.42
C PRO A 115 3.70 -2.12 27.70
N VAL A 116 4.46 -3.04 28.31
CA VAL A 116 4.74 -4.38 27.78
C VAL A 116 4.40 -5.45 28.82
N GLU A 117 3.73 -6.50 28.39
CA GLU A 117 3.33 -7.69 29.14
C GLU A 117 3.97 -8.95 28.53
N ASP A 118 4.21 -9.96 29.36
CA ASP A 118 4.84 -11.24 28.98
C ASP A 118 6.13 -11.08 28.15
N GLY A 119 6.86 -9.99 28.37
CA GLY A 119 8.12 -9.64 27.73
C GLY A 119 8.04 -9.26 26.24
N ILE A 120 6.92 -9.44 25.54
CA ILE A 120 6.82 -9.14 24.09
C ILE A 120 5.46 -8.60 23.63
N PHE A 121 4.46 -8.51 24.50
CA PHE A 121 3.13 -8.03 24.12
C PHE A 121 2.91 -6.60 24.57
N TRP A 122 2.26 -5.79 23.76
CA TRP A 122 1.72 -4.52 24.24
C TRP A 122 0.75 -4.76 25.39
N GLY A 123 0.79 -3.91 26.42
CA GLY A 123 -0.08 -4.04 27.58
C GLY A 123 -1.56 -3.98 27.20
N GLU A 124 -2.41 -4.74 27.90
CA GLU A 124 -3.84 -4.85 27.59
C GLU A 124 -4.53 -3.47 27.62
N TRP A 125 -4.10 -2.62 28.55
CA TRP A 125 -4.59 -1.24 28.66
C TRP A 125 -4.30 -0.38 27.42
N LEU A 126 -3.21 -0.64 26.67
CA LEU A 126 -2.92 0.05 25.41
C LEU A 126 -3.87 -0.44 24.30
N GLU A 127 -4.09 -1.76 24.23
CA GLU A 127 -5.02 -2.34 23.25
C GLU A 127 -6.46 -1.83 23.45
N ASP A 128 -6.91 -1.69 24.70
CA ASP A 128 -8.25 -1.18 25.03
C ASP A 128 -8.42 0.33 24.79
N LEU A 129 -7.31 1.07 24.81
CA LEU A 129 -7.28 2.51 24.52
C LEU A 129 -7.05 2.83 23.05
N ARG A 130 -6.69 1.83 22.23
CA ARG A 130 -6.51 1.99 20.79
C ARG A 130 -7.86 2.37 20.18
N PRO A 131 -7.94 3.46 19.41
CA PRO A 131 -9.12 3.71 18.59
C PRO A 131 -9.32 2.51 17.66
N VAL A 132 -10.51 1.94 17.66
CA VAL A 132 -10.85 0.93 16.67
C VAL A 132 -11.02 1.69 15.37
N GLY A 133 -10.03 1.62 14.47
CA GLY A 133 -9.99 2.38 13.21
C GLY A 133 -11.28 2.19 12.38
N PHE A 134 -11.28 1.23 11.47
CA PHE A 134 -12.50 0.84 10.77
C PHE A 134 -13.11 -0.37 11.47
N THR A 135 -14.20 -0.17 12.22
CA THR A 135 -14.92 -1.28 12.87
C THR A 135 -15.55 -2.18 11.80
N GLU A 136 -15.77 -3.46 12.10
CA GLU A 136 -16.39 -4.38 11.13
C GLU A 136 -17.81 -3.94 10.76
N GLU A 137 -18.58 -3.45 11.73
CA GLU A 137 -19.92 -2.90 11.51
C GLU A 137 -19.88 -1.70 10.57
N TYR A 138 -18.99 -0.73 10.85
CA TYR A 138 -18.82 0.44 9.97
C TYR A 138 -18.39 0.04 8.57
N ALA A 139 -17.41 -0.87 8.47
CA ALA A 139 -16.89 -1.34 7.21
C ALA A 139 -17.97 -2.04 6.38
N ARG A 140 -18.76 -2.94 6.98
CA ARG A 140 -19.89 -3.61 6.32
C ARG A 140 -20.91 -2.59 5.80
N ASP A 141 -21.35 -1.67 6.65
CA ASP A 141 -22.34 -0.68 6.27
C ASP A 141 -21.82 0.24 5.15
N TRP A 142 -20.53 0.58 5.18
CA TRP A 142 -19.88 1.32 4.10
C TRP A 142 -19.86 0.52 2.80
N ARG A 143 -19.48 -0.76 2.83
CA ARG A 143 -19.42 -1.64 1.65
C ARG A 143 -20.79 -1.78 0.98
N GLU A 144 -21.86 -1.95 1.76
CA GLU A 144 -23.24 -2.03 1.24
C GLU A 144 -23.66 -0.74 0.50
N ARG A 145 -23.32 0.44 1.06
CA ARG A 145 -23.55 1.71 0.38
C ARG A 145 -22.68 1.86 -0.87
N ALA A 146 -21.38 1.60 -0.78
CA ALA A 146 -20.45 1.77 -1.87
C ALA A 146 -20.81 0.92 -3.11
N ARG A 147 -21.45 -0.25 -2.92
CA ARG A 147 -21.93 -1.11 -4.02
C ARG A 147 -23.19 -0.60 -4.71
N THR A 148 -24.04 0.12 -4.00
CA THR A 148 -25.39 0.49 -4.46
C THR A 148 -25.49 1.95 -4.93
N TYR A 149 -24.65 2.82 -4.38
CA TYR A 149 -24.73 4.24 -4.70
C TYR A 149 -24.17 4.56 -6.09
N ARG A 150 -24.88 5.45 -6.79
CA ARG A 150 -24.43 6.02 -8.07
C ARG A 150 -23.23 6.93 -7.86
N ILE A 151 -22.25 6.83 -8.75
CA ILE A 151 -21.09 7.70 -8.81
C ILE A 151 -21.44 8.87 -9.74
N VAL A 152 -21.45 10.08 -9.17
CA VAL A 152 -21.87 11.31 -9.88
C VAL A 152 -20.69 12.12 -10.39
N LYS A 153 -19.48 11.86 -9.89
CA LYS A 153 -18.27 12.57 -10.30
C LYS A 153 -17.04 11.67 -10.16
N LEU A 154 -16.14 11.74 -11.15
CA LEU A 154 -14.79 11.18 -11.10
C LEU A 154 -13.77 12.29 -11.39
N GLU A 155 -12.79 12.44 -10.51
CA GLU A 155 -11.73 13.45 -10.62
C GLU A 155 -10.36 12.91 -10.19
N PRO A 156 -9.24 13.52 -10.58
CA PRO A 156 -7.94 13.15 -10.02
C PRO A 156 -7.90 13.36 -8.49
N GLY A 157 -7.23 12.49 -7.74
CA GLY A 157 -7.10 12.66 -6.29
C GLY A 157 -6.55 11.47 -5.49
N CYS A 158 -6.41 10.30 -6.11
CA CYS A 158 -6.01 9.06 -5.44
C CYS A 158 -4.64 8.55 -5.90
N GLY A 159 -3.66 9.45 -5.89
CA GLY A 159 -2.28 9.13 -6.28
C GLY A 159 -2.06 9.19 -7.79
N ARG A 160 -1.98 8.02 -8.45
CA ARG A 160 -1.68 7.92 -9.89
C ARG A 160 -2.77 8.57 -10.74
N ILE A 161 -2.40 9.02 -11.94
CA ILE A 161 -3.37 9.63 -12.89
C ILE A 161 -4.48 8.66 -13.31
N SER A 162 -4.17 7.36 -13.32
CA SER A 162 -5.09 6.28 -13.65
C SER A 162 -6.07 5.97 -12.52
N ASN A 163 -5.82 6.46 -11.30
CA ASN A 163 -6.70 6.31 -10.15
C ASN A 163 -7.53 7.58 -10.01
N GLN A 164 -8.80 7.46 -9.64
CA GLN A 164 -9.71 8.61 -9.53
C GLN A 164 -10.32 8.68 -8.14
N LEU A 165 -10.69 9.87 -7.73
CA LEU A 165 -11.58 10.13 -6.62
C LEU A 165 -13.02 10.10 -7.14
N ALA A 166 -13.80 9.12 -6.72
CA ALA A 166 -15.23 9.07 -6.92
C ALA A 166 -15.95 9.89 -5.86
N THR A 167 -17.00 10.59 -6.28
CA THR A 167 -18.02 11.13 -5.39
C THR A 167 -19.33 10.42 -5.68
N PHE A 168 -19.91 9.80 -4.66
CA PHE A 168 -21.21 9.15 -4.71
C PHE A 168 -22.35 10.17 -4.64
N ALA A 169 -23.56 9.75 -4.98
CA ALA A 169 -24.75 10.59 -4.98
C ALA A 169 -25.12 11.15 -3.58
N ASP A 170 -24.73 10.49 -2.48
CA ASP A 170 -24.87 11.02 -1.11
C ASP A 170 -23.76 12.02 -0.71
N GLY A 171 -22.80 12.27 -1.60
CA GLY A 171 -21.65 13.14 -1.36
C GLY A 171 -20.48 12.45 -0.66
N THR A 172 -20.60 11.17 -0.28
CA THR A 172 -19.45 10.40 0.21
C THR A 172 -18.46 10.14 -0.93
N LYS A 173 -17.21 9.78 -0.58
CA LYS A 173 -16.12 9.67 -1.55
C LYS A 173 -15.38 8.34 -1.41
N ALA A 174 -14.83 7.87 -2.51
CA ALA A 174 -13.97 6.69 -2.56
C ALA A 174 -12.81 6.91 -3.53
N CYS A 175 -11.67 6.33 -3.22
CA CYS A 175 -10.61 6.11 -4.19
C CYS A 175 -10.93 4.93 -5.08
N VAL A 176 -11.04 5.20 -6.38
CA VAL A 176 -11.16 4.21 -7.44
C VAL A 176 -9.77 3.85 -7.93
N ARG A 177 -9.38 2.59 -7.73
CA ARG A 177 -8.14 2.04 -8.24
C ARG A 177 -8.45 1.12 -9.40
N TYR A 178 -8.09 1.57 -10.60
CA TYR A 178 -8.15 0.75 -11.81
C TYR A 178 -6.95 -0.21 -11.89
N GLY A 179 -5.84 0.14 -11.22
CA GLY A 179 -4.59 -0.59 -11.30
C GLY A 179 -3.89 -0.40 -12.65
N ILE A 180 -2.62 -0.76 -12.73
CA ILE A 180 -1.92 -0.97 -14.01
C ILE A 180 -2.39 -2.29 -14.63
N ASN A 181 -2.72 -3.27 -13.78
CA ASN A 181 -3.26 -4.57 -14.15
C ASN A 181 -4.19 -5.12 -13.05
N ALA A 182 -4.92 -6.19 -13.36
CA ALA A 182 -5.82 -6.86 -12.41
C ALA A 182 -5.10 -7.34 -11.14
N ASP A 183 -3.84 -7.77 -11.24
CA ASP A 183 -3.03 -8.22 -10.09
C ASP A 183 -2.92 -7.16 -8.99
N GLN A 184 -2.83 -5.87 -9.35
CA GLN A 184 -2.75 -4.78 -8.37
C GLN A 184 -4.08 -4.57 -7.64
N VAL A 185 -5.20 -4.63 -8.37
CA VAL A 185 -6.54 -4.58 -7.77
C VAL A 185 -6.76 -5.78 -6.85
N GLN A 186 -6.31 -6.96 -7.28
CA GLN A 186 -6.33 -8.19 -6.50
C GLN A 186 -5.43 -8.12 -5.26
N GLY A 187 -4.24 -7.52 -5.38
CA GLY A 187 -3.33 -7.27 -4.26
C GLY A 187 -3.94 -6.36 -3.20
N GLU A 188 -4.58 -5.26 -3.61
CA GLU A 188 -5.32 -4.35 -2.73
C GLU A 188 -6.44 -5.09 -1.99
N SER A 189 -7.32 -5.80 -2.72
CA SER A 189 -8.48 -6.47 -2.14
C SER A 189 -8.08 -7.60 -1.18
N LEU A 190 -7.16 -8.47 -1.60
CA LEU A 190 -6.72 -9.58 -0.75
C LEU A 190 -5.93 -9.11 0.47
N THR A 191 -5.19 -8.00 0.37
CA THR A 191 -4.49 -7.43 1.54
C THR A 191 -5.49 -6.88 2.57
N TYR A 192 -6.59 -6.28 2.12
CA TYR A 192 -7.70 -5.88 2.99
C TYR A 192 -8.30 -7.06 3.78
N TYR A 193 -8.57 -8.18 3.10
CA TYR A 193 -9.11 -9.36 3.77
C TYR A 193 -8.09 -10.10 4.65
N LEU A 194 -6.80 -10.10 4.27
CA LEU A 194 -5.73 -10.60 5.13
C LEU A 194 -5.63 -9.79 6.43
N ALA A 195 -5.71 -8.46 6.34
CA ALA A 195 -5.74 -7.59 7.53
C ALA A 195 -6.96 -7.91 8.42
N THR A 196 -8.12 -8.17 7.82
CA THR A 196 -9.35 -8.57 8.53
C THR A 196 -9.16 -9.91 9.27
N LEU A 197 -8.53 -10.91 8.63
CA LEU A 197 -8.16 -12.18 9.27
C LEU A 197 -7.20 -11.99 10.44
N LEU A 198 -6.27 -11.05 10.34
CA LEU A 198 -5.31 -10.70 11.39
C LEU A 198 -5.90 -9.77 12.47
N GLY A 199 -7.11 -9.25 12.26
CA GLY A 199 -7.78 -8.31 13.17
C GLY A 199 -7.09 -6.95 13.19
N ILE A 200 -6.50 -6.54 12.07
CA ILE A 200 -5.88 -5.23 11.85
C ILE A 200 -6.91 -4.34 11.16
N THR A 201 -7.33 -3.27 11.85
CA THR A 201 -8.42 -2.39 11.42
C THR A 201 -7.95 -1.04 10.88
N ASN A 202 -6.68 -0.95 10.45
CA ASN A 202 -6.06 0.28 9.94
C ASN A 202 -6.29 0.51 8.44
N LEU A 203 -6.93 -0.43 7.74
CA LEU A 203 -7.22 -0.32 6.31
C LEU A 203 -8.64 0.20 6.12
N PRO A 204 -8.85 1.25 5.30
CA PRO A 204 -10.20 1.70 4.96
C PRO A 204 -11.01 0.57 4.30
N PRO A 205 -12.33 0.53 4.49
CA PRO A 205 -13.17 -0.46 3.85
C PRO A 205 -13.07 -0.36 2.33
N LEU A 206 -13.17 -1.53 1.70
CA LEU A 206 -13.00 -1.73 0.27
C LEU A 206 -14.17 -2.54 -0.28
N VAL A 207 -14.56 -2.23 -1.52
CA VAL A 207 -15.40 -3.11 -2.37
C VAL A 207 -14.83 -3.19 -3.77
N LEU A 208 -15.12 -4.29 -4.46
CA LEU A 208 -14.94 -4.38 -5.90
C LEU A 208 -16.16 -3.84 -6.64
N SER A 209 -15.92 -3.20 -7.78
CA SER A 209 -16.97 -2.78 -8.72
C SER A 209 -16.53 -3.05 -10.15
N GLN A 210 -17.46 -3.47 -11.00
CA GLN A 210 -17.21 -3.71 -12.41
C GLN A 210 -17.68 -2.50 -13.23
N LEU A 211 -16.79 -1.99 -14.08
CA LEU A 211 -17.13 -1.00 -15.08
C LEU A 211 -17.98 -1.67 -16.15
N SER A 212 -19.23 -1.27 -16.33
CA SER A 212 -20.07 -1.82 -17.40
C SER A 212 -20.92 -0.73 -18.03
N GLY A 213 -21.04 -0.81 -19.36
CA GLY A 213 -21.98 -0.05 -20.17
C GLY A 213 -23.46 -0.26 -19.82
N ASP A 214 -23.81 -1.17 -18.90
CA ASP A 214 -25.18 -1.31 -18.39
C ASP A 214 -25.30 -0.94 -16.90
N SER A 215 -24.17 -0.65 -16.25
CA SER A 215 -24.16 -0.29 -14.83
C SER A 215 -24.73 1.10 -14.61
N GLU A 216 -25.81 1.19 -13.83
CA GLU A 216 -26.37 2.46 -13.36
C GLU A 216 -25.41 3.20 -12.42
N GLN A 217 -24.58 2.47 -11.67
CA GLN A 217 -23.61 3.06 -10.75
C GLN A 217 -22.65 4.00 -11.48
N TRP A 218 -22.18 3.61 -12.67
CA TRP A 218 -21.19 4.35 -13.45
C TRP A 218 -21.80 5.26 -14.53
N ALA A 219 -23.13 5.26 -14.68
CA ALA A 219 -23.82 5.90 -15.80
C ALA A 219 -23.49 7.40 -15.97
N ALA A 220 -23.46 8.15 -14.86
CA ALA A 220 -23.23 9.60 -14.90
C ALA A 220 -21.77 9.98 -15.26
N VAL A 221 -20.83 9.05 -15.17
CA VAL A 221 -19.39 9.31 -15.35
C VAL A 221 -18.78 8.56 -16.52
N ARG A 222 -19.59 7.99 -17.42
CA ARG A 222 -19.13 7.21 -18.58
C ARG A 222 -18.18 7.97 -19.50
N SER A 223 -18.50 9.23 -19.83
CA SER A 223 -17.64 10.07 -20.66
C SER A 223 -16.25 10.23 -20.04
N ARG A 224 -16.18 10.37 -18.72
CA ARG A 224 -14.92 10.45 -17.97
C ARG A 224 -14.16 9.12 -17.99
N ILE A 225 -14.84 7.99 -17.81
CA ILE A 225 -14.25 6.64 -17.93
C ILE A 225 -13.64 6.44 -19.32
N SER A 226 -14.38 6.78 -20.38
CA SER A 226 -13.87 6.70 -21.76
C SER A 226 -12.66 7.61 -21.98
N GLY A 227 -12.68 8.83 -21.44
CA GLY A 227 -11.54 9.75 -21.49
C GLY A 227 -10.30 9.25 -20.72
N LEU A 228 -10.48 8.41 -19.70
CA LEU A 228 -9.41 7.73 -18.97
C LEU A 228 -8.93 6.44 -19.65
N GLN A 229 -9.60 6.03 -20.74
CA GLN A 229 -9.31 4.80 -21.48
C GLN A 229 -9.36 3.54 -20.60
N TRP A 230 -10.21 3.54 -19.58
CA TRP A 230 -10.47 2.34 -18.81
C TRP A 230 -11.27 1.34 -19.65
N SER A 231 -10.86 0.08 -19.61
CA SER A 231 -11.51 -0.99 -20.37
C SER A 231 -12.93 -1.24 -19.88
N ASP A 232 -13.84 -1.54 -20.82
CA ASP A 232 -15.15 -2.07 -20.47
C ASP A 232 -15.00 -3.41 -19.74
N ARG A 233 -15.89 -3.69 -18.79
CA ARG A 233 -15.89 -4.85 -17.90
C ARG A 233 -14.69 -4.99 -16.95
N ALA A 234 -13.80 -4.00 -16.89
CA ALA A 234 -12.71 -4.02 -15.92
C ALA A 234 -13.26 -3.99 -14.48
N VAL A 235 -12.63 -4.76 -13.60
CA VAL A 235 -12.90 -4.73 -12.17
C VAL A 235 -11.96 -3.72 -11.52
N VAL A 236 -12.53 -2.78 -10.77
CA VAL A 236 -11.81 -1.76 -10.01
C VAL A 236 -12.09 -1.94 -8.52
N SER A 237 -11.18 -1.47 -7.66
CA SER A 237 -11.48 -1.36 -6.23
C SER A 237 -11.93 0.06 -5.88
N LEU A 238 -12.93 0.14 -5.01
CA LEU A 238 -13.40 1.34 -4.35
C LEU A 238 -12.98 1.26 -2.89
N THR A 239 -12.03 2.09 -2.48
CA THR A 239 -11.57 2.20 -1.10
C THR A 239 -12.08 3.50 -0.50
N GLU A 240 -12.59 3.50 0.73
CA GLU A 240 -13.10 4.73 1.35
C GLU A 240 -12.08 5.87 1.35
N TRP A 241 -12.54 7.07 0.96
CA TRP A 241 -11.74 8.28 1.06
C TRP A 241 -11.72 8.80 2.49
N VAL A 242 -10.53 8.97 3.04
CA VAL A 242 -10.32 9.54 4.37
C VAL A 242 -9.73 10.95 4.23
N SER A 243 -10.42 11.94 4.78
CA SER A 243 -9.99 13.34 4.74
C SER A 243 -9.00 13.69 5.84
N ASN A 244 -8.26 14.80 5.66
CA ASN A 244 -7.38 15.41 6.67
C ASN A 244 -6.27 14.48 7.17
N LEU A 245 -5.75 13.67 6.27
CA LEU A 245 -4.62 12.79 6.53
C LEU A 245 -3.29 13.55 6.42
N THR A 246 -2.36 13.24 7.31
CA THR A 246 -0.98 13.78 7.29
C THR A 246 0.05 12.68 7.07
N GLY A 247 1.22 13.04 6.55
CA GLY A 247 2.36 12.14 6.40
C GLY A 247 2.85 11.58 7.74
N VAL A 248 3.51 10.41 7.67
CA VAL A 248 4.04 9.69 8.85
C VAL A 248 5.48 9.32 8.63
N VAL A 249 6.37 9.82 9.48
CA VAL A 249 7.79 9.50 9.43
C VAL A 249 8.07 8.21 10.21
N THR A 250 8.97 7.36 9.70
CA THR A 250 9.41 6.16 10.42
C THR A 250 9.90 6.53 11.83
N PRO A 251 9.40 5.90 12.90
CA PRO A 251 9.77 6.23 14.27
C PRO A 251 11.21 5.79 14.55
N ALA A 252 11.90 6.52 15.42
CA ALA A 252 13.33 6.33 15.69
C ALA A 252 13.74 4.87 15.98
N PRO A 253 13.00 4.06 16.79
CA PRO A 253 13.37 2.67 17.02
C PRO A 253 13.44 1.81 15.76
N LEU A 254 12.66 2.15 14.72
CA LEU A 254 12.57 1.39 13.46
C LEU A 254 13.52 1.91 12.37
N ARG A 255 14.31 2.94 12.65
CA ARG A 255 15.31 3.45 11.69
C ARG A 255 16.59 2.63 11.73
N PRO A 256 17.32 2.50 10.60
CA PRO A 256 18.58 1.78 10.54
C PRO A 256 19.58 2.30 11.57
N GLY A 257 20.37 1.38 12.15
CA GLY A 257 21.36 1.70 13.18
C GLY A 257 20.79 1.81 14.60
N ASN A 258 19.46 1.88 14.77
CA ASN A 258 18.83 1.77 16.09
C ASN A 258 18.61 0.31 16.48
N ALA A 259 18.27 0.09 17.75
CA ALA A 259 18.11 -1.25 18.30
C ALA A 259 16.88 -2.02 17.74
N GLY A 260 15.94 -1.35 17.09
CA GLY A 260 14.62 -1.91 16.79
C GLY A 260 13.61 -1.61 17.91
N LEU A 261 12.34 -1.90 17.65
CA LEU A 261 11.28 -1.93 18.63
C LEU A 261 11.42 -3.19 19.51
N ARG A 262 12.22 -3.07 20.57
CA ARG A 262 12.46 -4.10 21.58
C ARG A 262 11.62 -3.86 22.84
N PRO A 263 11.36 -4.89 23.66
CA PRO A 263 10.66 -4.77 24.94
C PRO A 263 11.53 -4.14 26.03
N ALA A 264 12.15 -3.00 25.74
CA ALA A 264 12.95 -2.23 26.69
C ALA A 264 11.99 -1.42 27.59
N VAL A 265 11.55 -2.03 28.69
CA VAL A 265 10.50 -1.48 29.58
C VAL A 265 10.80 -0.03 29.99
N HIS A 266 12.03 0.29 30.39
CA HIS A 266 12.41 1.66 30.77
C HIS A 266 12.30 2.66 29.61
N GLU A 267 12.73 2.28 28.39
CA GLU A 267 12.62 3.16 27.22
C GLU A 267 11.16 3.38 26.79
N LEU A 268 10.32 2.35 26.93
CA LEU A 268 8.90 2.43 26.58
C LEU A 268 8.09 3.17 27.66
N GLN A 269 8.44 3.05 28.94
CA GLN A 269 7.81 3.80 30.03
C GLN A 269 8.04 5.32 29.92
N ASN A 270 9.15 5.74 29.32
CA ASN A 270 9.43 7.16 29.07
C ASN A 270 8.66 7.75 27.88
N LYS A 271 7.88 6.94 27.16
CA LYS A 271 7.07 7.40 26.03
C LYS A 271 5.69 7.85 26.49
N THR A 272 5.16 8.84 25.80
CA THR A 272 3.77 9.25 25.95
C THR A 272 2.83 8.15 25.47
N ARG A 273 1.58 8.17 25.96
CA ARG A 273 0.53 7.26 25.48
C ARG A 273 0.35 7.33 23.96
N ALA A 274 0.42 8.51 23.36
CA ALA A 274 0.25 8.67 21.92
C ALA A 274 1.38 7.98 21.14
N GLU A 275 2.64 8.12 21.59
CA GLU A 275 3.78 7.44 20.98
C GLU A 275 3.69 5.91 21.12
N LEU A 276 3.23 5.40 22.26
CA LEU A 276 3.01 3.97 22.47
C LEU A 276 1.92 3.40 21.54
N LEU A 277 0.81 4.12 21.40
CA LEU A 277 -0.26 3.75 20.48
C LEU A 277 0.20 3.79 19.01
N GLU A 278 1.04 4.76 18.64
CA GLU A 278 1.61 4.83 17.29
C GLU A 278 2.58 3.64 17.04
N LEU A 279 3.49 3.35 17.98
CA LEU A 279 4.42 2.21 17.87
C LEU A 279 3.70 0.86 17.78
N MET A 280 2.59 0.70 18.50
CA MET A 280 1.75 -0.50 18.38
C MET A 280 1.19 -0.66 16.97
N GLN A 281 0.70 0.42 16.36
CA GLN A 281 0.20 0.38 14.98
C GLN A 281 1.33 0.12 13.96
N TRP A 282 2.53 0.63 14.20
CA TRP A 282 3.71 0.28 13.40
C TRP A 282 4.07 -1.21 13.50
N SER A 283 3.93 -1.84 14.67
CA SER A 283 4.16 -3.28 14.81
C SER A 283 3.17 -4.11 14.00
N ASP A 284 1.89 -3.71 13.95
CA ASP A 284 0.87 -4.35 13.10
C ASP A 284 1.14 -4.11 11.61
N LEU A 285 1.55 -2.88 11.23
CA LEU A 285 1.92 -2.56 9.84
C LEU A 285 3.05 -3.48 9.35
N ILE A 286 4.12 -3.62 10.15
CA ILE A 286 5.27 -4.46 9.79
C ILE A 286 4.87 -5.92 9.65
N VAL A 287 4.00 -6.42 10.53
CA VAL A 287 3.45 -7.78 10.41
C VAL A 287 2.67 -7.94 9.12
N LEU A 288 1.77 -7.00 8.80
CA LEU A 288 0.96 -7.07 7.59
C LEU A 288 1.82 -6.96 6.32
N ASP A 289 2.71 -5.98 6.23
CA ASP A 289 3.59 -5.77 5.09
C ASP A 289 4.56 -6.93 4.89
N TYR A 290 5.02 -7.56 5.98
CA TYR A 290 5.79 -8.79 5.88
C TYR A 290 4.95 -9.89 5.24
N LEU A 291 3.77 -10.20 5.77
CA LEU A 291 2.94 -11.30 5.26
C LEU A 291 2.48 -11.07 3.82
N ALA A 292 2.09 -9.84 3.50
CA ALA A 292 1.69 -9.44 2.15
C ALA A 292 2.89 -9.23 1.21
N ALA A 293 4.13 -9.22 1.70
CA ALA A 293 5.29 -8.78 0.92
C ALA A 293 5.08 -7.41 0.25
N ASN A 294 4.42 -6.48 0.95
CA ASN A 294 4.20 -5.13 0.44
C ASN A 294 5.50 -4.33 0.51
N PHE A 295 6.09 -4.06 -0.65
CA PHE A 295 7.38 -3.40 -0.73
C PHE A 295 7.29 -1.87 -0.88
N ASP A 296 6.11 -1.28 -1.15
CA ASP A 296 5.95 0.15 -1.48
C ASP A 296 5.63 1.02 -0.25
N ARG A 297 6.34 0.75 0.85
CA ARG A 297 6.25 1.47 2.14
C ARG A 297 7.64 1.55 2.80
N LEU A 298 7.85 0.80 3.89
CA LEU A 298 9.08 0.82 4.66
C LEU A 298 10.22 0.11 3.91
N VAL A 299 9.90 -0.97 3.19
CA VAL A 299 10.88 -1.74 2.42
C VAL A 299 11.51 -0.91 1.28
N SER A 300 10.70 -0.18 0.51
CA SER A 300 11.20 0.76 -0.50
C SER A 300 12.06 1.85 0.12
N ASN A 301 11.70 2.36 1.30
CA ASN A 301 12.52 3.34 2.00
C ASN A 301 13.87 2.75 2.42
N LEU A 302 13.91 1.52 2.96
CA LEU A 302 15.17 0.84 3.26
C LEU A 302 16.04 0.63 2.02
N PHE A 303 15.43 0.22 0.90
CA PHE A 303 16.15 0.07 -0.36
C PHE A 303 16.73 1.41 -0.83
N SER A 304 15.99 2.51 -0.67
CA SER A 304 16.42 3.84 -1.09
C SER A 304 17.56 4.44 -0.27
N LEU A 305 17.89 3.89 0.90
CA LEU A 305 19.01 4.36 1.74
C LEU A 305 20.36 4.35 1.02
N GLN A 306 20.52 3.50 0.01
CA GLN A 306 21.75 3.44 -0.78
C GLN A 306 21.98 4.70 -1.65
N TRP A 307 20.93 5.50 -1.89
CA TRP A 307 21.03 6.79 -2.60
C TRP A 307 20.66 7.99 -1.72
N ASP A 308 19.86 7.78 -0.68
CA ASP A 308 19.37 8.85 0.18
C ASP A 308 19.39 8.42 1.65
N SER A 309 20.42 8.85 2.37
CA SER A 309 20.61 8.53 3.79
C SER A 309 19.51 9.08 4.70
N ARG A 310 18.70 10.02 4.21
CA ARG A 310 17.63 10.68 4.97
C ARG A 310 16.23 10.19 4.59
N VAL A 311 16.10 9.20 3.71
CA VAL A 311 14.78 8.71 3.27
C VAL A 311 13.90 8.22 4.43
N MET A 312 14.50 7.69 5.50
CA MET A 312 13.79 7.23 6.71
C MET A 312 13.37 8.38 7.65
N GLU A 313 13.79 9.61 7.37
CA GLU A 313 13.37 10.83 8.08
C GLU A 313 12.24 11.57 7.34
N ARG A 314 11.79 11.05 6.20
CA ARG A 314 10.69 11.60 5.41
C ARG A 314 9.41 10.80 5.65
N ASP A 315 8.32 11.32 5.10
CA ASP A 315 7.04 10.63 5.10
C ASP A 315 7.17 9.25 4.44
N THR A 316 6.61 8.26 5.11
CA THR A 316 6.57 6.88 4.63
C THR A 316 5.50 6.77 3.56
N ASN A 317 5.90 6.28 2.39
CA ASN A 317 4.98 6.10 1.27
C ASN A 317 3.74 5.30 1.72
N ASN A 318 2.58 5.71 1.20
CA ASN A 318 1.32 4.99 1.35
C ASN A 318 0.84 4.82 2.81
N LEU A 319 1.50 5.44 3.78
CA LEU A 319 1.15 5.45 5.20
C LEU A 319 0.81 6.87 5.63
N LEU A 320 -0.39 7.03 6.16
CA LEU A 320 -0.89 8.33 6.59
C LEU A 320 -1.43 8.26 8.01
N LYS A 321 -1.63 9.42 8.63
CA LYS A 321 -2.16 9.53 10.00
C LYS A 321 -3.38 10.43 10.04
N THR A 322 -4.40 9.99 10.78
CA THR A 322 -5.59 10.79 11.07
C THR A 322 -5.26 11.88 12.09
N PRO A 323 -6.08 12.94 12.22
CA PRO A 323 -5.92 13.92 13.29
C PRO A 323 -6.00 13.31 14.70
N GLY A 324 -6.64 12.14 14.84
CA GLY A 324 -6.74 11.39 16.10
C GLY A 324 -5.49 10.56 16.44
N GLY A 325 -4.53 10.44 15.52
CA GLY A 325 -3.29 9.67 15.71
C GLY A 325 -3.34 8.24 15.16
N ASP A 326 -4.41 7.85 14.47
CA ASP A 326 -4.51 6.52 13.86
C ASP A 326 -3.75 6.47 12.55
N LEU A 327 -2.95 5.42 12.37
CA LEU A 327 -2.30 5.13 11.11
C LEU A 327 -3.31 4.51 10.14
N VAL A 328 -3.29 4.97 8.89
CA VAL A 328 -4.16 4.49 7.81
C VAL A 328 -3.30 3.87 6.73
N PHE A 329 -3.55 2.60 6.46
CA PHE A 329 -2.76 1.79 5.52
C PHE A 329 -3.45 1.84 4.16
N ILE A 330 -3.09 2.83 3.33
CA ILE A 330 -3.65 3.02 1.98
C ILE A 330 -2.73 2.43 0.91
N ASP A 331 -3.21 2.13 -0.29
CA ASP A 331 -2.34 1.73 -1.42
C ASP A 331 -1.52 0.46 -1.14
N ASN A 332 -2.25 -0.63 -0.97
CA ASN A 332 -1.74 -1.98 -0.74
C ASN A 332 -1.67 -2.80 -2.04
N GLU A 333 -1.76 -2.15 -3.21
CA GLU A 333 -1.63 -2.75 -4.54
C GLU A 333 -0.31 -3.50 -4.76
N ALA A 334 0.75 -3.10 -4.04
CA ALA A 334 2.07 -3.73 -4.10
C ALA A 334 2.20 -4.99 -3.23
N GLY A 335 1.13 -5.37 -2.51
CA GLY A 335 1.06 -6.59 -1.71
C GLY A 335 0.61 -7.83 -2.48
N LEU A 336 0.75 -8.97 -1.82
CA LEU A 336 0.36 -10.32 -2.21
C LEU A 336 0.77 -10.64 -3.65
N VAL A 337 -0.17 -10.76 -4.57
CA VAL A 337 0.03 -11.17 -5.97
C VAL A 337 1.25 -10.49 -6.59
N HIS A 338 1.30 -9.16 -6.51
CA HIS A 338 2.40 -8.39 -7.06
C HIS A 338 3.67 -8.54 -6.21
N GLY A 339 3.55 -8.43 -4.88
CA GLY A 339 4.67 -8.56 -3.94
C GLY A 339 5.39 -9.91 -4.00
N PHE A 340 4.64 -11.00 -4.13
CA PHE A 340 5.14 -12.38 -4.23
C PHE A 340 5.87 -12.61 -5.55
N ARG A 341 5.41 -12.03 -6.66
CA ARG A 341 6.09 -12.13 -7.95
C ARG A 341 7.49 -11.51 -7.93
N VAL A 342 7.70 -10.45 -7.15
CA VAL A 342 8.99 -9.77 -7.02
C VAL A 342 9.68 -10.07 -5.70
N LEU A 343 9.25 -11.12 -4.99
CA LEU A 343 9.64 -11.37 -3.60
C LEU A 343 11.15 -11.48 -3.43
N ASP A 344 11.82 -12.24 -4.30
CA ASP A 344 13.27 -12.47 -4.22
C ASP A 344 14.10 -11.18 -4.19
N MET A 345 13.64 -10.13 -4.87
CA MET A 345 14.30 -8.83 -4.90
C MET A 345 14.16 -8.09 -3.56
N TRP A 346 13.01 -8.24 -2.88
CA TRP A 346 12.64 -7.45 -1.70
C TRP A 346 12.78 -8.20 -0.37
N GLU A 347 12.87 -9.52 -0.40
CA GLU A 347 12.74 -10.38 0.78
C GLU A 347 13.78 -10.07 1.87
N LYS A 348 15.01 -9.72 1.48
CA LYS A 348 16.04 -9.30 2.45
C LYS A 348 15.64 -8.08 3.26
N TYR A 349 14.92 -7.14 2.65
CA TYR A 349 14.44 -5.93 3.32
C TYR A 349 13.23 -6.22 4.21
N HIS A 350 12.30 -7.07 3.75
CA HIS A 350 11.22 -7.57 4.59
C HIS A 350 11.75 -8.25 5.86
N ASN A 351 12.76 -9.12 5.72
CA ASN A 351 13.39 -9.78 6.86
C ASN A 351 14.12 -8.80 7.78
N THR A 352 14.77 -7.77 7.22
CA THR A 352 15.43 -6.72 8.00
C THR A 352 14.41 -5.94 8.84
N VAL A 353 13.29 -5.55 8.23
CA VAL A 353 12.20 -4.82 8.90
C VAL A 353 11.55 -5.70 9.97
N LEU A 354 11.20 -6.96 9.66
CA LEU A 354 10.59 -7.87 10.63
C LEU A 354 11.50 -8.10 11.84
N SER A 355 12.80 -8.29 11.60
CA SER A 355 13.80 -8.50 12.66
C SER A 355 13.97 -7.29 13.58
N SER A 356 13.52 -6.12 13.17
CA SER A 356 13.54 -4.91 13.98
C SER A 356 12.39 -4.83 15.00
N VAL A 357 11.43 -5.76 14.98
CA VAL A 357 10.27 -5.74 15.88
C VAL A 357 10.24 -6.98 16.77
N CYS A 358 10.18 -6.78 18.09
CA CYS A 358 9.93 -7.82 19.09
C CYS A 358 8.89 -7.40 20.15
N VAL A 359 8.07 -6.40 19.86
CA VAL A 359 6.88 -6.06 20.65
C VAL A 359 5.67 -6.09 19.73
N PHE A 360 4.67 -6.90 20.07
CA PHE A 360 3.54 -7.22 19.20
C PHE A 360 2.21 -7.00 19.90
N ARG A 361 1.17 -6.76 19.13
CA ARG A 361 -0.20 -6.77 19.65
C ARG A 361 -0.64 -8.20 19.92
N LYS A 362 -1.09 -8.49 21.14
CA LYS A 362 -1.42 -9.84 21.61
C LYS A 362 -2.52 -10.46 20.76
N ARG A 363 -3.56 -9.69 20.44
CA ARG A 363 -4.67 -10.14 19.57
C ARG A 363 -4.20 -10.52 18.16
N THR A 364 -3.26 -9.78 17.56
CA THR A 364 -2.68 -10.13 16.24
C THR A 364 -1.88 -11.42 16.33
N THR A 365 -1.02 -11.54 17.33
CA THR A 365 -0.18 -12.73 17.54
C THR A 365 -1.00 -14.00 17.73
N LEU A 366 -2.10 -13.94 18.47
CA LEU A 366 -2.99 -15.09 18.66
C LEU A 366 -3.60 -15.57 17.34
N ARG A 367 -3.99 -14.64 16.44
CA ARG A 367 -4.50 -14.98 15.11
C ARG A 367 -3.42 -15.58 14.21
N VAL A 368 -2.19 -15.04 14.25
CA VAL A 368 -1.04 -15.62 13.56
C VAL A 368 -0.74 -17.04 14.04
N ALA A 369 -0.73 -17.26 15.36
CA ALA A 369 -0.51 -18.57 15.95
C ALA A 369 -1.59 -19.58 15.53
N GLU A 370 -2.85 -19.16 15.44
CA GLU A 370 -3.94 -20.00 14.98
C GLU A 370 -3.79 -20.38 13.49
N LEU A 371 -3.46 -19.41 12.62
CA LEU A 371 -3.20 -19.65 11.20
C LEU A 371 -1.99 -20.59 10.99
N HIS A 372 -0.94 -20.43 11.78
CA HIS A 372 0.22 -21.33 11.77
C HIS A 372 -0.17 -22.75 12.19
N ARG A 373 -0.89 -22.89 13.30
CA ARG A 373 -1.29 -24.19 13.85
C ARG A 373 -2.18 -24.98 12.89
N ARG A 374 -3.12 -24.30 12.23
CA ARG A 374 -4.07 -24.93 11.30
C ARG A 374 -3.50 -25.15 9.90
N ARG A 375 -2.51 -24.37 9.49
CA ARG A 375 -1.95 -24.35 8.14
C ARG A 375 -3.01 -24.14 7.04
N ASP A 376 -4.04 -23.35 7.33
CA ASP A 376 -5.19 -23.13 6.44
C ASP A 376 -5.36 -21.65 6.04
N CYS A 377 -4.28 -20.86 6.04
CA CYS A 377 -4.32 -19.43 5.76
C CYS A 377 -4.96 -19.11 4.39
N GLY A 378 -4.50 -19.79 3.33
CA GLY A 378 -5.05 -19.58 1.99
C GLY A 378 -6.55 -19.91 1.89
N ARG A 379 -6.98 -21.02 2.51
CA ARG A 379 -8.40 -21.42 2.53
C ARG A 379 -9.27 -20.40 3.24
N ARG A 380 -8.86 -19.97 4.45
CA ARG A 380 -9.60 -18.96 5.22
C ARG A 380 -9.66 -17.61 4.53
N LEU A 381 -8.58 -17.22 3.86
CA LEU A 381 -8.54 -15.98 3.08
C LEU A 381 -9.48 -16.07 1.87
N LEU A 382 -9.47 -17.20 1.16
CA LEU A 382 -10.39 -17.44 0.06
C LEU A 382 -11.84 -17.39 0.53
N GLU A 383 -12.20 -18.15 1.57
CA GLU A 383 -13.56 -18.17 2.14
C GLU A 383 -14.02 -16.75 2.51
N LEU A 384 -13.22 -16.01 3.28
CA LEU A 384 -13.57 -14.64 3.67
C LEU A 384 -13.71 -13.71 2.46
N TYR A 385 -12.81 -13.81 1.49
CA TYR A 385 -12.81 -12.97 0.29
C TYR A 385 -14.02 -13.27 -0.61
N SER A 386 -14.31 -14.54 -0.88
CA SER A 386 -15.44 -14.94 -1.72
C SER A 386 -16.79 -14.64 -1.07
N ASP A 387 -16.90 -14.82 0.25
CA ASP A 387 -18.13 -14.53 0.98
C ASP A 387 -18.40 -13.03 1.05
N SER A 388 -17.33 -12.23 1.02
CA SER A 388 -17.42 -10.77 1.15
C SER A 388 -17.55 -10.06 -0.19
N GLU A 389 -16.85 -10.49 -1.25
CA GLU A 389 -16.75 -9.80 -2.55
C GLU A 389 -17.39 -10.59 -3.69
N PRO A 390 -18.57 -10.15 -4.20
CA PRO A 390 -19.23 -10.82 -5.32
C PRO A 390 -18.39 -10.94 -6.59
N LEU A 391 -17.49 -9.98 -6.82
CA LEU A 391 -16.60 -9.95 -8.00
C LEU A 391 -15.29 -10.72 -7.78
N SER A 392 -15.20 -11.52 -6.72
CA SER A 392 -14.02 -12.35 -6.45
C SER A 392 -13.76 -13.37 -7.55
N VAL A 393 -14.82 -13.84 -8.22
CA VAL A 393 -14.73 -14.85 -9.30
C VAL A 393 -14.10 -14.24 -10.56
N GLU A 394 -14.49 -13.01 -10.91
CA GLU A 394 -13.99 -12.28 -12.07
C GLU A 394 -12.55 -11.83 -11.85
N LEU A 395 -12.22 -11.33 -10.65
CA LEU A 395 -10.86 -10.89 -10.34
C LEU A 395 -9.92 -12.06 -10.02
N GLY A 396 -10.47 -13.20 -9.61
CA GLY A 396 -9.75 -14.41 -9.26
C GLY A 396 -9.15 -14.38 -7.86
N PHE A 397 -8.36 -15.42 -7.53
CA PHE A 397 -7.66 -15.57 -6.26
C PHE A 397 -6.15 -15.81 -6.46
N LEU A 398 -5.41 -15.98 -5.36
CA LEU A 398 -4.01 -16.41 -5.36
C LEU A 398 -3.84 -17.77 -6.06
N SER A 399 -2.73 -17.96 -6.76
CA SER A 399 -2.28 -19.28 -7.23
C SER A 399 -1.89 -20.19 -6.06
N ASP A 400 -1.81 -21.49 -6.29
CA ASP A 400 -1.35 -22.46 -5.28
C ASP A 400 0.06 -22.12 -4.76
N GLU A 401 0.94 -21.63 -5.64
CA GLU A 401 2.27 -21.15 -5.27
C GLU A 401 2.19 -19.94 -4.33
N HIS A 402 1.38 -18.94 -4.65
CA HIS A 402 1.17 -17.76 -3.80
C HIS A 402 0.53 -18.13 -2.45
N VAL A 403 -0.38 -19.10 -2.42
CA VAL A 403 -0.96 -19.63 -1.17
C VAL A 403 0.12 -20.31 -0.32
N ALA A 404 0.99 -21.11 -0.93
CA ALA A 404 2.10 -21.76 -0.24
C ALA A 404 3.09 -20.73 0.33
N ILE A 405 3.42 -19.68 -0.45
CA ILE A 405 4.25 -18.56 0.01
C ILE A 405 3.61 -17.87 1.23
N LEU A 406 2.32 -17.52 1.16
CA LEU A 406 1.63 -16.87 2.29
C LEU A 406 1.67 -17.74 3.55
N GLN A 407 1.47 -19.06 3.41
CA GLN A 407 1.54 -19.98 4.55
C GLN A 407 2.96 -20.10 5.12
N ASP A 408 4.00 -20.18 4.27
CA ASP A 408 5.40 -20.19 4.74
C ASP A 408 5.74 -18.89 5.49
N ARG A 409 5.24 -17.74 5.02
CA ARG A 409 5.44 -16.45 5.69
C ARG A 409 4.74 -16.40 7.05
N ILE A 410 3.53 -16.96 7.19
CA ILE A 410 2.87 -17.13 8.48
C ILE A 410 3.74 -18.00 9.41
N ASP A 411 4.30 -19.09 8.91
CA ASP A 411 5.15 -19.98 9.70
C ASP A 411 6.43 -19.28 10.18
N ARG A 412 7.08 -18.50 9.30
CA ARG A 412 8.28 -17.71 9.64
C ARG A 412 7.97 -16.60 10.63
N LEU A 413 6.86 -15.89 10.45
CA LEU A 413 6.42 -14.87 11.39
C LEU A 413 6.15 -15.48 12.78
N HIS A 414 5.44 -16.60 12.84
CA HIS A 414 5.19 -17.29 14.11
C HIS A 414 6.51 -17.72 14.79
N LYS A 415 7.46 -18.28 14.03
CA LYS A 415 8.81 -18.60 14.53
C LYS A 415 9.55 -17.37 15.06
N HIS A 416 9.46 -16.24 14.35
CA HIS A 416 10.05 -14.96 14.79
C HIS A 416 9.45 -14.49 16.13
N ILE A 417 8.13 -14.55 16.27
CA ILE A 417 7.44 -14.21 17.51
C ILE A 417 7.91 -15.11 18.66
N LEU A 418 8.01 -16.42 18.44
CA LEU A 418 8.53 -17.37 19.44
C LEU A 418 9.99 -17.08 19.80
N HIS A 419 10.81 -16.70 18.81
CA HIS A 419 12.19 -16.29 19.04
C HIS A 419 12.28 -15.04 19.92
N CYS A 420 11.50 -13.99 19.62
CA CYS A 420 11.40 -12.81 20.48
C CYS A 420 10.95 -13.19 21.90
N ARG A 421 9.95 -14.07 22.04
CA ARG A 421 9.47 -14.54 23.35
C ARG A 421 10.55 -15.29 24.12
N ALA A 422 11.30 -16.18 23.48
CA ALA A 422 12.39 -16.90 24.12
C ALA A 422 13.52 -15.95 24.55
N LYS A 423 13.78 -14.91 23.75
CA LYS A 423 14.83 -13.92 24.01
C LYS A 423 14.48 -12.93 25.12
N TYR A 424 13.22 -12.53 25.22
CA TYR A 424 12.79 -11.42 26.10
C TYR A 424 11.73 -11.80 27.14
N GLY A 425 11.09 -12.98 27.05
CA GLY A 425 10.06 -13.43 27.98
C GLY A 425 10.58 -13.90 29.35
N GLN A 426 11.89 -13.78 29.59
CA GLN A 426 12.52 -13.96 30.90
C GLN A 426 12.88 -12.63 31.59
N LEU A 427 12.58 -11.49 30.95
CA LEU A 427 12.60 -10.15 31.55
C LEU A 427 11.26 -9.89 32.24
#